data_AF-A0A8D8AHU4-F1
#
_entry.id   AF-A0A8D8AHU4-F1
#
_cell.length_a   1.000
_cell.length_b   1.000
_cell.length_c   1.000
_cell.angle_alpha   90.00
_cell.angle_beta   90.00
_cell.angle_gamma   90.00
#
_symmetry.space_group_name_H-M   'P 1'
#
loop_
_entity.id
_entity.type
_entity.pdbx_description
1 polymer ?
#
loop_
_entity_poly.entity_id
_entity_poly.type
_entity_poly.pdbx_seq_one_letter_code
_entity_poly.pdbx_strand_id
1 'polypeptide(L)'
;AGIISALTFSPAADESLFGKVILNSGAGLASSWSVDYNPERNARDIARRAGCDPKAPLEEVEKFLIELDTYTLLKSFSQHMWQGTPNGINTIGGHRFTIGGPSGVFPKTPYEVMKRGGGRKNLPMLTGVVK
;
A
#
# COMPACT_ATOMS: atom_id res chain seq x y z
N ALA A 1 0.88 -8.19 10.81
CA ALA A 1 0.80 -6.92 11.57
C ALA A 1 0.59 -5.66 10.72
N GLY A 2 0.98 -5.65 9.44
CA GLY A 2 0.99 -4.43 8.60
C GLY A 2 -0.32 -3.62 8.60
N ILE A 3 -1.42 -4.25 8.17
CA ILE A 3 -2.75 -3.61 8.09
C ILE A 3 -3.21 -3.09 9.45
N ILE A 4 -3.10 -3.88 10.52
CA ILE A 4 -3.55 -3.48 11.86
C ILE A 4 -2.80 -2.23 12.34
N SER A 5 -1.47 -2.21 12.17
CA SER A 5 -0.67 -1.04 12.53
C SER A 5 -0.97 0.18 11.63
N ALA A 6 -1.32 -0.01 10.36
CA ALA A 6 -1.74 1.09 9.50
C ALA A 6 -3.07 1.71 9.98
N LEU A 7 -4.05 0.87 10.34
CA LEU A 7 -5.37 1.31 10.81
C LEU A 7 -5.31 2.14 12.10
N THR A 8 -4.29 1.98 12.96
CA THR A 8 -4.13 2.83 14.15
C THR A 8 -3.81 4.30 13.81
N PHE A 9 -3.43 4.59 12.57
CA PHE A 9 -3.13 5.93 12.07
C PHE A 9 -4.13 6.43 11.02
N SER A 10 -5.09 5.60 10.60
CA SER A 10 -6.08 5.96 9.60
C SER A 10 -7.23 6.76 10.22
N PRO A 11 -7.62 7.92 9.66
CA PRO A 11 -8.82 8.61 10.09
C PRO A 11 -10.11 7.89 9.70
N ALA A 12 -10.05 6.94 8.76
CA ALA A 12 -11.20 6.12 8.36
C ALA A 12 -11.55 5.05 9.40
N ALA A 13 -10.65 4.75 10.34
CA ALA A 13 -10.88 3.80 11.41
C ALA A 13 -11.36 4.53 12.68
N ASP A 14 -12.68 4.58 12.87
CA ASP A 14 -13.31 5.10 14.08
C ASP A 14 -12.71 4.49 15.35
N GLU A 15 -12.54 5.27 16.43
CA GLU A 15 -11.89 4.80 17.67
C GLU A 15 -12.60 3.60 18.33
N SER A 16 -13.90 3.43 18.13
CA SER A 16 -14.67 2.30 18.65
C SER A 16 -14.45 0.98 17.90
N LEU A 17 -13.82 1.01 16.71
CA LEU A 17 -13.68 -0.17 15.82
C LEU A 17 -12.94 -1.35 16.47
N PHE A 18 -12.02 -1.08 17.40
CA PHE A 18 -11.28 -2.09 18.16
C PHE A 18 -10.71 -1.48 19.45
N GLY A 19 -10.64 -2.26 20.52
CA GLY A 19 -10.14 -1.76 21.82
C GLY A 19 -8.69 -2.08 22.12
N LYS A 20 -8.05 -3.02 21.39
CA LYS A 20 -6.67 -3.50 21.61
C LYS A 20 -6.08 -4.03 20.31
N VAL A 21 -4.75 -4.07 20.20
CA VAL A 21 -4.06 -4.63 19.01
C VAL A 21 -2.86 -5.52 19.37
N ILE A 22 -2.60 -6.52 18.52
CA ILE A 22 -1.42 -7.38 18.59
C ILE A 22 -0.65 -7.25 17.27
N LEU A 23 0.61 -6.86 17.34
CA LEU A 23 1.49 -6.63 16.20
C LEU A 23 2.67 -7.62 16.22
N ASN A 24 2.50 -8.75 15.53
CA ASN A 24 3.57 -9.75 15.35
C ASN A 24 4.34 -9.53 14.04
N SER A 25 5.67 -9.42 14.14
CA SER A 25 6.62 -9.37 13.02
C SER A 25 6.24 -8.37 11.92
N GLY A 26 5.89 -7.14 12.31
CA GLY A 26 5.68 -6.08 11.34
C GLY A 26 5.21 -4.77 11.95
N ALA A 27 5.63 -3.67 11.35
CA ALA A 27 5.34 -2.31 11.79
C ALA A 27 4.62 -1.52 10.68
N GLY A 28 3.42 -1.96 10.29
CA GLY A 28 2.50 -1.21 9.42
C GLY A 28 3.12 -0.31 8.36
N LEU A 29 2.64 0.92 8.32
CA LEU A 29 3.13 1.97 7.44
C LEU A 29 4.52 2.53 7.84
N ALA A 30 5.12 2.06 8.95
CA ALA A 30 6.49 2.38 9.35
C ALA A 30 7.53 1.43 8.71
N SER A 31 7.08 0.31 8.13
CA SER A 31 7.94 -0.61 7.40
C SER A 31 8.18 -0.14 5.96
N SER A 32 9.44 -0.10 5.53
CA SER A 32 9.85 0.38 4.20
C SER A 32 9.21 -0.39 3.03
N TRP A 33 8.81 -1.64 3.25
CA TRP A 33 8.15 -2.50 2.26
C TRP A 33 6.62 -2.43 2.27
N SER A 34 6.00 -1.68 3.20
CA SER A 34 4.54 -1.68 3.34
C SER A 34 3.86 -0.56 2.54
N VAL A 35 4.62 0.44 2.10
CA VAL A 35 4.13 1.55 1.29
C VAL A 35 4.72 1.45 -0.11
N ASP A 36 3.87 1.64 -1.13
CA ASP A 36 4.31 1.91 -2.48
C ASP A 36 4.54 3.43 -2.63
N TYR A 37 5.80 3.82 -2.80
CA TYR A 37 6.18 5.21 -3.01
C TYR A 37 6.05 5.67 -4.47
N ASN A 38 5.82 4.74 -5.41
CA ASN A 38 5.71 5.03 -6.84
C ASN A 38 4.47 4.33 -7.46
N PRO A 39 3.27 4.46 -6.87
CA PRO A 39 2.11 3.66 -7.27
C PRO A 39 1.68 3.90 -8.72
N GLU A 40 1.73 5.14 -9.21
CA GLU A 40 1.43 5.45 -10.61
C GLU A 40 2.40 4.74 -11.56
N ARG A 41 3.71 4.86 -11.31
CA ARG A 41 4.74 4.21 -12.13
C ARG A 41 4.54 2.71 -12.18
N ASN A 42 4.23 2.09 -11.03
CA ASN A 42 4.03 0.65 -10.93
C ASN A 42 2.74 0.22 -11.65
N ALA A 43 1.64 0.95 -11.49
CA ALA A 43 0.40 0.71 -12.22
C ALA A 43 0.61 0.79 -13.75
N ARG A 44 1.33 1.81 -14.23
CA ARG A 44 1.68 1.95 -15.65
C ARG A 44 2.51 0.78 -16.18
N ASP A 45 3.51 0.32 -15.43
CA ASP A 45 4.32 -0.83 -15.88
C ASP A 45 3.50 -2.13 -15.92
N ILE A 46 2.61 -2.35 -14.95
CA ILE A 46 1.69 -3.50 -14.95
C ILE A 46 0.73 -3.42 -16.15
N ALA A 47 0.13 -2.26 -16.40
CA ALA A 47 -0.77 -2.05 -17.54
C ALA A 47 -0.06 -2.25 -18.88
N ARG A 48 1.15 -1.71 -19.03
CA ARG A 48 1.99 -1.91 -20.22
C ARG A 48 2.26 -3.39 -20.49
N ARG A 49 2.56 -4.17 -19.46
CA ARG A 49 2.80 -5.63 -19.58
C ARG A 49 1.55 -6.39 -20.02
N ALA A 50 0.37 -5.88 -19.66
CA ALA A 50 -0.92 -6.38 -20.12
C ALA A 50 -1.33 -5.88 -21.51
N GLY A 51 -0.55 -5.00 -22.15
CA GLY A 51 -0.79 -4.51 -23.51
C GLY A 51 -1.37 -3.09 -23.60
N CYS A 52 -1.47 -2.35 -22.48
CA CYS A 52 -1.85 -0.94 -22.51
C CYS A 52 -0.76 -0.08 -23.18
N ASP A 53 -1.15 0.98 -23.89
CA ASP A 53 -0.20 1.94 -24.48
C ASP A 53 0.62 2.61 -23.36
N PRO A 54 1.97 2.55 -23.40
CA PRO A 54 2.84 3.24 -22.44
C PRO A 54 2.58 4.74 -22.31
N LYS A 55 2.02 5.38 -23.34
CA LYS A 55 1.74 6.81 -23.41
C LYS A 55 0.29 7.17 -23.06
N ALA A 56 -0.54 6.18 -22.71
CA ALA A 56 -1.92 6.43 -22.33
C ALA A 56 -2.02 7.40 -21.13
N PRO A 57 -2.99 8.32 -21.12
CA PRO A 57 -3.36 9.11 -19.94
C PRO A 57 -3.61 8.22 -18.71
N LEU A 58 -3.44 8.77 -17.50
CA LEU A 58 -3.58 7.97 -16.28
C LEU A 58 -4.98 7.39 -16.13
N GLU A 59 -5.99 8.15 -16.51
CA GLU A 59 -7.40 7.78 -16.48
C GLU A 59 -7.69 6.59 -17.40
N GLU A 60 -7.02 6.52 -18.56
CA GLU A 60 -7.13 5.38 -19.47
C GLU A 60 -6.40 4.14 -18.93
N VAL A 61 -5.25 4.33 -18.27
CA VAL A 61 -4.54 3.25 -17.58
C VAL A 61 -5.39 2.66 -16.46
N GLU A 62 -6.03 3.50 -15.64
CA GLU A 62 -6.94 3.07 -14.58
C GLU A 62 -8.11 2.28 -15.15
N LYS A 63 -8.80 2.83 -16.17
CA LYS A 63 -9.91 2.15 -16.84
C LYS A 63 -9.49 0.80 -17.41
N PHE A 64 -8.35 0.75 -18.12
CA PHE A 64 -7.81 -0.47 -18.68
C PHE A 64 -7.56 -1.54 -17.60
N LEU A 65 -6.95 -1.17 -16.47
CA LEU A 65 -6.68 -2.10 -15.37
C LEU A 65 -7.95 -2.62 -14.69
N ILE A 66 -9.00 -1.80 -14.61
CA ILE A 66 -10.31 -2.19 -14.04
C ILE A 66 -11.05 -3.17 -14.96
N GLU A 67 -10.95 -2.98 -16.27
CA GLU A 67 -11.64 -3.81 -17.28
C GLU A 67 -10.87 -5.10 -17.63
N LEU A 68 -9.59 -5.20 -17.25
CA LEU A 68 -8.72 -6.33 -17.55
C LEU A 68 -9.19 -7.60 -16.81
N ASP A 69 -9.13 -8.74 -17.50
CA ASP A 69 -9.42 -10.02 -16.85
C ASP A 69 -8.39 -10.34 -15.75
N THR A 70 -8.86 -11.02 -14.70
CA THR A 70 -8.05 -11.28 -13.50
C THR A 70 -6.79 -12.09 -13.79
N TYR A 71 -6.84 -13.03 -14.75
CA TYR A 71 -5.69 -13.85 -15.08
C TYR A 71 -4.59 -13.00 -15.74
N THR A 72 -4.93 -12.18 -16.72
CA THR A 72 -3.99 -11.27 -17.36
C THR A 72 -3.45 -10.23 -16.38
N LEU A 73 -4.30 -9.69 -15.50
CA LEU A 73 -3.86 -8.76 -14.45
C LEU A 73 -2.82 -9.40 -13.52
N LEU A 74 -3.11 -10.59 -12.99
CA LEU A 74 -2.20 -11.30 -12.09
C LEU A 74 -0.91 -11.70 -12.81
N LYS A 75 -0.98 -12.18 -14.06
CA LYS A 75 0.19 -12.53 -14.86
C LYS A 75 1.11 -11.32 -15.06
N SER A 76 0.55 -10.17 -15.46
CA SER A 76 1.30 -8.93 -15.69
C SER A 76 1.90 -8.38 -14.41
N PHE A 77 1.15 -8.44 -13.30
CA PHE A 77 1.64 -8.13 -11.96
C PHE A 77 2.81 -9.04 -11.55
N SER A 78 2.70 -10.36 -11.73
CA SER A 78 3.78 -11.30 -11.42
C SER A 78 5.04 -11.03 -12.24
N GLN A 79 4.90 -10.66 -13.52
CA GLN A 79 6.04 -10.27 -14.35
C GLN A 79 6.71 -8.98 -13.85
N HIS A 80 5.91 -7.97 -13.47
CA HIS A 80 6.40 -6.74 -12.85
C HIS A 80 7.20 -7.04 -11.57
N MET A 81 6.63 -7.85 -10.68
CA MET A 81 7.28 -8.26 -9.43
C MET A 81 8.58 -9.01 -9.69
N TRP A 82 8.56 -10.03 -10.56
CA TRP A 82 9.73 -10.88 -10.83
C TRP A 82 10.91 -10.10 -11.41
N GLN A 83 10.65 -9.17 -12.33
CA GLN A 83 11.70 -8.37 -12.95
C GLN A 83 12.17 -7.21 -12.07
N GLY A 84 11.28 -6.65 -11.25
CA GLY A 84 11.61 -5.53 -10.39
C GLY A 84 12.36 -5.96 -9.13
N THR A 85 12.01 -7.11 -8.53
CA THR A 85 12.51 -7.54 -7.19
C THR A 85 14.04 -7.55 -7.07
N PRO A 86 14.82 -8.04 -8.07
CA PRO A 86 16.29 -8.01 -8.00
C PRO A 86 16.88 -6.59 -7.86
N ASN A 87 16.13 -5.56 -8.28
CA ASN A 87 16.53 -4.16 -8.24
C ASN A 87 16.07 -3.43 -6.97
N GLY A 88 15.51 -4.17 -6.00
CA GLY A 88 15.12 -3.66 -4.69
C GLY A 88 13.63 -3.41 -4.52
N ILE A 89 13.25 -2.99 -3.31
CA ILE A 89 11.83 -2.89 -2.93
C ILE A 89 11.10 -1.74 -3.64
N ASN A 90 11.83 -0.71 -4.06
CA ASN A 90 11.28 0.52 -4.67
C ASN A 90 11.01 0.39 -6.18
N THR A 91 11.44 -0.70 -6.81
CA THR A 91 11.23 -1.00 -8.24
C THR A 91 10.02 -1.91 -8.47
N ILE A 92 9.30 -2.27 -7.41
CA ILE A 92 8.11 -3.11 -7.43
C ILE A 92 6.97 -2.44 -6.64
N GLY A 93 5.73 -2.76 -6.99
CA GLY A 93 4.55 -2.20 -6.33
C GLY A 93 3.23 -2.80 -6.79
N GLY A 94 2.13 -2.05 -6.64
CA GLY A 94 0.78 -2.50 -7.00
C GLY A 94 0.10 -3.45 -6.01
N HIS A 95 0.73 -3.73 -4.86
CA HIS A 95 0.23 -4.66 -3.82
C HIS A 95 0.42 -4.14 -2.39
N ARG A 96 0.72 -2.85 -2.23
CA ARG A 96 1.07 -2.22 -0.95
C ARG A 96 0.15 -1.04 -0.69
N PHE A 97 0.24 -0.48 0.51
CA PHE A 97 -0.48 0.75 0.81
C PHE A 97 0.04 1.90 -0.04
N THR A 98 -0.87 2.77 -0.44
CA THR A 98 -0.53 4.07 -1.03
C THR A 98 -0.87 5.16 -0.02
N ILE A 99 -0.09 6.23 -0.03
CA ILE A 99 -0.37 7.42 0.77
C ILE A 99 -1.09 8.44 -0.11
N GLY A 100 -2.20 8.97 0.37
CA GLY A 100 -3.10 9.83 -0.39
C GLY A 100 -4.14 9.04 -1.20
N GLY A 101 -4.63 9.66 -2.27
CA GLY A 101 -5.68 9.09 -3.11
C GLY A 101 -7.11 9.39 -2.63
N PRO A 102 -8.11 9.09 -3.46
CA PRO A 102 -9.50 9.51 -3.24
C PRO A 102 -10.18 8.76 -2.09
N SER A 103 -9.66 7.60 -1.67
CA SER A 103 -10.26 6.80 -0.60
C SER A 103 -10.10 7.40 0.79
N GLY A 104 -9.13 8.31 0.99
CA GLY A 104 -8.86 8.95 2.28
C GLY A 104 -8.41 8.00 3.39
N VAL A 105 -8.14 6.72 3.09
CA VAL A 105 -7.80 5.70 4.10
C VAL A 105 -6.45 6.02 4.75
N PHE A 106 -5.46 6.43 3.97
CA PHE A 106 -4.14 6.83 4.48
C PHE A 106 -3.72 8.18 3.87
N PRO A 107 -4.27 9.31 4.33
CA PRO A 107 -4.04 10.60 3.68
C PRO A 107 -2.61 11.14 3.86
N LYS A 108 -1.89 10.63 4.88
CA LYS A 108 -0.53 11.02 5.27
C LYS A 108 0.24 9.82 5.78
N THR A 109 1.56 9.91 5.77
CA THR A 109 2.42 8.90 6.39
C THR A 109 2.22 8.86 7.91
N PRO A 110 2.48 7.73 8.59
CA PRO A 110 2.39 7.66 10.06
C PRO A 110 3.28 8.67 10.74
N TYR A 111 4.47 8.91 10.19
CA TYR A 111 5.40 9.90 10.75
C TYR A 111 4.76 11.29 10.77
N GLU A 112 4.12 11.72 9.69
CA GLU A 112 3.41 13.00 9.63
C GLU A 112 2.20 13.03 10.58
N VAL A 113 1.46 11.93 10.70
CA VAL A 113 0.33 11.81 11.63
C VAL A 113 0.80 11.93 13.08
N MET A 114 1.84 11.18 13.46
CA MET A 114 2.42 11.20 14.81
C MET A 114 3.03 12.57 15.15
N LYS A 115 3.75 13.19 14.21
CA LYS A 115 4.36 14.53 14.40
C LYS A 115 3.33 15.60 14.75
N ARG A 116 2.08 15.44 14.30
CA ARG A 116 0.95 16.34 14.61
C ARG A 116 0.18 15.92 15.86
N GLY A 117 0.66 14.92 16.60
CA GLY A 117 -0.02 14.36 17.77
C GLY A 117 -1.27 13.54 17.44
N GLY A 118 -1.39 13.08 16.18
CA GLY A 118 -2.47 12.23 15.70
C GLY A 118 -2.18 10.74 15.84
N GLY A 119 -3.12 9.92 15.35
CA GLY A 119 -3.16 8.48 15.60
C GLY A 119 -3.89 8.16 16.90
N ARG A 120 -4.29 6.90 17.06
CA ARG A 120 -5.05 6.48 18.25
C ARG A 120 -4.23 6.60 19.51
N LYS A 121 -4.74 7.39 20.46
CA LYS A 121 -4.14 7.57 21.78
C LYS A 121 -4.67 6.48 22.71
N ASN A 122 -3.84 6.05 23.67
CA ASN A 122 -4.22 5.11 24.74
C ASN A 122 -4.72 3.72 24.26
N LEU A 123 -4.34 3.28 23.07
CA LEU A 123 -4.67 1.95 22.57
C LEU A 123 -3.71 0.91 23.17
N PRO A 124 -4.18 -0.05 23.99
CA PRO A 124 -3.35 -1.14 24.47
C PRO A 124 -2.79 -1.96 23.29
N MET A 125 -1.47 -2.10 23.26
CA MET A 125 -0.74 -2.71 22.15
C MET A 125 0.26 -3.73 22.68
N LEU A 126 0.21 -4.95 22.14
CA LEU A 126 1.28 -5.94 22.27
C LEU A 126 2.04 -6.01 20.94
N THR A 127 3.36 -5.92 20.97
CA THR A 127 4.21 -6.02 19.77
C THR A 127 5.39 -6.95 20.01
N GLY A 128 5.81 -7.69 18.99
CA GLY A 128 6.93 -8.62 19.09
C GLY A 128 7.48 -9.05 17.72
N VAL A 129 8.73 -9.52 17.73
CA VAL A 129 9.44 -10.08 16.56
C VAL A 129 10.12 -11.39 16.96
N VAL A 130 10.44 -12.23 15.98
CA VAL A 130 11.30 -13.41 16.20
C VAL A 130 12.76 -12.97 16.34
N LYS A 131 13.59 -13.79 17.01
CA LYS A 131 15.05 -13.61 17.07
C LYS A 131 15.70 -13.87 15.72
#